data_AF-A0A2T7X0D0-F1
#
_entry.id   AF-A0A2T7X0D0-F1
#
_cell.length_a   1.000
_cell.length_b   1.000
_cell.length_c   1.000
_cell.angle_alpha   90.00
_cell.angle_beta   90.00
_cell.angle_gamma   90.00
#
_symmetry.space_group_name_H-M   'P 1'
#
loop_
_entity.id
_entity.type
_entity.pdbx_description
1 polymer ?
#
loop_
_entity_poly.entity_id
_entity_poly.type
_entity_poly.pdbx_seq_one_letter_code
_entity_poly.pdbx_strand_id
1 'polypeptide(L)'
;MPATAKADATTRTVLIGRMYRKSRRIERSEVVRLSQNRITGRNSSSTVSGGSCTSRSCGTKPSSSPKMTRTRGSARRTRGAIRVPTRIVSPSRTVTSRPSITTSQHLWEKDIPHHAPTVRFSRPSSTRLSRTPRGNEEQRMTTASAQDRDLPDRTAGRRGVRPGFVLTALLGAPIALLLSWPQALGAERLPGIAQLIALRAGLAIALLITGIVFAVVARARRRWSIAAALAVLLLASSAANAGVLLARGGGATAGSGSGSGSGSGELTVLAWNTLGGAATPQSIARLVIATDADIVSLPETDEAAVAEIARLVAVDGKPMTADTTRGPEGDADIPTSLLLSADLGDYRIDEGAGSTPNLPSAVWEPVDGTGPRIVAAHPLPPLPGMFDDWDAGLDWVSDRCTDPDVIIAGDLNATVDHLGSVLDGCRDAALETGASAVGTWPASAPPWLASPIDHVLVGEAWEVRTASVITDAAGSDHRPIVAVIARR
;
A
#
# COMPACT_ATOMS: atom_id res chain seq x y z
N MET A 1 -36.45 -33.01 42.90
CA MET A 1 -36.23 -31.67 43.49
C MET A 1 -35.26 -30.88 42.61
N PRO A 2 -35.66 -29.77 41.96
CA PRO A 2 -34.72 -28.86 41.33
C PRO A 2 -34.84 -27.46 41.93
N ALA A 3 -33.91 -27.08 42.82
CA ALA A 3 -33.85 -25.73 43.38
C ALA A 3 -32.44 -25.14 43.47
N THR A 4 -31.41 -25.83 42.95
CA THR A 4 -30.02 -25.37 43.06
C THR A 4 -29.39 -24.88 41.75
N ALA A 5 -30.02 -25.11 40.58
CA ALA A 5 -29.47 -24.66 39.30
C ALA A 5 -29.70 -23.16 38.98
N LYS A 6 -30.67 -22.50 39.63
CA LYS A 6 -30.99 -21.08 39.36
C LYS A 6 -30.12 -20.09 40.12
N ALA A 7 -29.51 -20.49 41.24
CA ALA A 7 -28.68 -19.58 42.05
C ALA A 7 -27.28 -19.35 41.44
N ASP A 8 -26.76 -20.31 40.67
CA ASP A 8 -25.39 -20.24 40.13
C ASP A 8 -25.31 -19.41 38.83
N ALA A 9 -26.41 -19.32 38.08
CA ALA A 9 -26.49 -18.53 36.85
C ALA A 9 -26.52 -17.01 37.11
N THR A 10 -27.11 -16.58 38.24
CA THR A 10 -27.24 -15.16 38.57
C THR A 10 -25.92 -14.55 39.06
N THR A 11 -25.10 -15.32 39.79
CA THR A 11 -23.80 -14.85 40.30
C THR A 11 -22.75 -14.74 39.17
N ARG A 12 -22.79 -15.63 38.17
CA ARG A 12 -21.89 -15.60 37.02
C ARG A 12 -22.16 -14.42 36.07
N THR A 13 -23.41 -13.99 35.96
CA THR A 13 -23.82 -12.86 35.10
C THR A 13 -23.40 -11.49 35.67
N VAL A 14 -23.39 -11.35 37.01
CA VAL A 14 -23.00 -10.08 37.67
C VAL A 14 -21.47 -9.87 37.68
N LEU A 15 -20.67 -10.96 37.73
CA LEU A 15 -19.21 -10.90 37.62
C LEU A 15 -18.72 -10.61 36.19
N ILE A 16 -19.37 -11.18 35.17
CA ILE A 16 -19.07 -10.90 33.76
C ILE A 16 -19.47 -9.46 33.39
N GLY A 17 -20.59 -8.96 33.93
CA GLY A 17 -21.04 -7.57 33.72
C GLY A 17 -20.15 -6.49 34.37
N ARG A 18 -19.46 -6.80 35.48
CA ARG A 18 -18.52 -5.86 36.13
C ARG A 18 -17.12 -5.90 35.53
N MET A 19 -16.66 -7.02 34.99
CA MET A 19 -15.37 -7.10 34.28
C MET A 19 -15.38 -6.39 32.91
N TYR A 20 -16.53 -6.34 32.24
CA TYR A 20 -16.65 -5.67 30.93
C TYR A 20 -16.78 -4.14 30.96
N ARG A 21 -16.94 -3.53 32.15
CA ARG A 21 -17.02 -2.06 32.30
C ARG A 21 -15.70 -1.39 32.63
N LYS A 22 -14.63 -2.13 32.94
CA LYS A 22 -13.33 -1.57 33.34
C LYS A 22 -12.24 -1.61 32.26
N SER A 23 -12.52 -2.22 31.11
CA SER A 23 -11.58 -2.35 29.98
C SER A 23 -11.92 -1.49 28.76
N ARG A 24 -12.93 -0.61 28.85
CA ARG A 24 -13.18 0.44 27.85
C ARG A 24 -12.67 1.80 28.34
N ARG A 25 -11.36 1.97 28.34
CA ARG A 25 -10.68 3.28 28.24
C ARG A 25 -9.19 3.05 28.01
N ILE A 26 -8.83 2.70 26.79
CA ILE A 26 -7.52 3.00 26.23
C ILE A 26 -7.84 3.91 25.05
N GLU A 27 -7.55 5.20 25.21
CA GLU A 27 -7.75 6.19 24.16
C GLU A 27 -6.76 5.94 23.02
N ARG A 28 -7.20 6.25 21.79
CA ARG A 28 -6.46 6.12 20.52
C ARG A 28 -5.13 6.91 20.45
N SER A 29 -4.70 7.56 21.53
CA SER A 29 -3.45 8.32 21.64
C SER A 29 -2.31 7.57 22.35
N GLU A 30 -2.56 6.41 22.97
CA GLU A 30 -1.51 5.64 23.67
C GLU A 30 -0.81 4.59 22.79
N VAL A 31 -1.46 4.09 21.74
CA VAL A 31 -0.88 3.04 20.87
C VAL A 31 0.22 3.61 19.95
N VAL A 32 0.11 4.88 19.55
CA VAL A 32 1.15 5.58 18.76
C VAL A 32 2.38 5.93 19.61
N ARG A 33 2.24 5.99 20.96
CA ARG A 33 3.34 6.37 21.87
C ARG A 33 4.24 5.21 22.29
N LEU A 34 3.76 3.97 22.25
CA LEU A 34 4.55 2.80 22.65
C LEU A 34 5.55 2.35 21.57
N SER A 35 5.28 2.64 20.30
CA SER A 35 6.22 2.40 19.19
C SER A 35 7.37 3.44 19.15
N GLN A 36 7.12 4.69 19.56
CA GLN A 36 8.10 5.78 19.40
C GLN A 36 9.12 5.90 20.55
N ASN A 37 8.84 5.35 21.74
CA ASN A 37 9.72 5.51 22.91
C ASN A 37 10.81 4.44 23.07
N ARG A 38 10.89 3.44 22.19
CA ARG A 38 12.00 2.47 22.21
C ARG A 38 13.21 2.89 21.37
N ILE A 39 13.06 3.90 20.51
CA ILE A 39 14.07 4.33 19.52
C ILE A 39 14.89 5.55 20.00
N THR A 40 14.56 6.16 21.14
CA THR A 40 15.41 7.21 21.73
C THR A 40 16.23 6.65 22.89
N GLY A 41 17.48 6.31 22.62
CA GLY A 41 18.48 6.03 23.65
C GLY A 41 18.58 7.20 24.62
N ARG A 42 18.34 6.93 25.91
CA ARG A 42 18.46 7.93 26.98
C ARG A 42 19.71 7.64 27.80
N ASN A 43 20.80 8.31 27.42
CA ASN A 43 21.92 8.58 28.31
C ASN A 43 21.38 9.24 29.58
N SER A 44 21.59 8.57 30.73
CA SER A 44 21.38 9.17 32.04
C SER A 44 22.67 9.01 32.84
N SER A 45 23.54 10.02 32.72
CA SER A 45 24.64 10.24 33.64
C SER A 45 24.08 10.70 34.99
N SER A 46 24.27 9.91 36.04
CA SER A 46 24.12 10.36 37.42
C SER A 46 25.47 10.27 38.14
N THR A 47 26.11 11.42 38.29
CA THR A 47 27.16 11.66 39.28
C THR A 47 26.56 11.64 40.69
N VAL A 48 26.95 10.67 41.52
CA VAL A 48 27.04 10.87 42.98
C VAL A 48 28.32 10.19 43.49
N SER A 49 28.97 10.96 44.36
CA SER A 49 30.24 10.79 45.06
C SER A 49 30.36 9.55 45.97
N GLY A 50 31.60 9.04 46.07
CA GLY A 50 32.21 8.70 47.36
C GLY A 50 32.21 7.22 47.76
N GLY A 51 33.41 6.62 47.84
CA GLY A 51 33.63 5.38 48.58
C GLY A 51 34.84 4.58 48.09
N SER A 52 36.02 4.89 48.62
CA SER A 52 37.20 4.03 48.48
C SER A 52 37.06 2.78 49.36
N CYS A 53 37.36 1.60 48.82
CA CYS A 53 37.86 0.46 49.60
C CYS A 53 38.83 -0.37 48.75
N THR A 54 39.93 -0.74 49.39
CA THR A 54 41.11 -1.45 48.88
C THR A 54 41.01 -2.97 49.13
N SER A 55 41.55 -3.78 48.22
CA SER A 55 42.34 -5.04 48.45
C SER A 55 42.63 -5.70 47.08
N ARG A 56 43.91 -5.89 46.68
CA ARG A 56 44.79 -7.08 46.82
C ARG A 56 44.16 -8.39 46.30
N SER A 57 44.78 -9.33 45.57
CA SER A 57 46.06 -9.53 44.86
C SER A 57 46.07 -11.00 44.32
N CYS A 58 47.07 -11.36 43.49
CA CYS A 58 47.48 -12.69 42.96
C CYS A 58 46.87 -13.05 41.58
N GLY A 59 47.63 -13.18 40.46
CA GLY A 59 48.81 -14.03 40.17
C GLY A 59 48.28 -15.38 39.61
N THR A 60 48.57 -15.90 38.40
CA THR A 60 49.88 -16.19 37.77
C THR A 60 49.68 -16.62 36.30
N LYS A 61 50.70 -16.41 35.44
CA LYS A 61 50.94 -16.96 34.07
C LYS A 61 52.02 -18.09 34.19
N PRO A 62 52.60 -18.77 33.15
CA PRO A 62 52.31 -18.89 31.69
C PRO A 62 52.59 -20.32 31.08
N SER A 63 52.72 -20.38 29.74
CA SER A 63 53.40 -21.37 28.84
C SER A 63 52.44 -22.26 28.02
N SER A 64 52.65 -22.61 26.75
CA SER A 64 53.71 -22.35 25.75
C SER A 64 53.19 -22.80 24.37
N SER A 65 53.45 -22.01 23.32
CA SER A 65 53.42 -22.41 21.89
C SER A 65 54.68 -23.26 21.56
N PRO A 66 54.85 -24.00 20.41
CA PRO A 66 54.61 -23.49 19.04
C PRO A 66 54.31 -24.45 17.86
N LYS A 67 53.78 -23.82 16.79
CA LYS A 67 54.02 -23.96 15.33
C LYS A 67 54.14 -25.35 14.67
N MET A 68 53.38 -25.53 13.58
CA MET A 68 53.90 -26.14 12.34
C MET A 68 53.32 -25.48 11.08
N THR A 69 54.10 -25.59 10.01
CA THR A 69 54.24 -24.64 8.90
C THR A 69 53.60 -25.18 7.61
N ARG A 70 53.06 -24.27 6.79
CA ARG A 70 52.57 -24.46 5.42
C ARG A 70 53.62 -25.11 4.49
N THR A 71 53.16 -25.97 3.58
CA THR A 71 53.85 -26.32 2.33
C THR A 71 52.97 -25.97 1.12
N ARG A 72 53.63 -25.49 0.06
CA ARG A 72 53.09 -24.86 -1.14
C ARG A 72 52.50 -25.89 -2.12
N GLY A 73 51.47 -25.46 -2.85
CA GLY A 73 50.99 -26.10 -4.08
C GLY A 73 50.79 -25.08 -5.21
N SER A 74 51.05 -25.54 -6.42
CA SER A 74 50.63 -25.07 -7.75
C SER A 74 51.20 -23.76 -8.34
N ALA A 75 52.08 -23.99 -9.32
CA ALA A 75 51.83 -23.80 -10.76
C ALA A 75 51.71 -22.40 -11.38
N ARG A 76 52.26 -22.36 -12.59
CA ARG A 76 52.61 -21.25 -13.46
C ARG A 76 51.55 -21.13 -14.56
N ARG A 77 51.00 -19.95 -14.84
CA ARG A 77 50.73 -19.51 -16.21
C ARG A 77 50.43 -18.01 -16.36
N THR A 78 51.02 -17.52 -17.45
CA THR A 78 51.02 -16.23 -18.15
C THR A 78 49.67 -15.60 -18.48
N ARG A 79 49.65 -14.25 -18.45
CA ARG A 79 49.11 -13.24 -19.42
C ARG A 79 48.81 -12.00 -18.57
N GLY A 80 49.22 -10.78 -18.88
CA GLY A 80 49.12 -10.03 -20.12
C GLY A 80 48.84 -8.59 -19.66
N ALA A 81 49.77 -7.67 -19.89
CA ALA A 81 49.66 -6.30 -19.45
C ALA A 81 48.73 -5.52 -20.40
N ILE A 82 47.65 -4.94 -19.88
CA ILE A 82 46.93 -3.83 -20.54
C ILE A 82 46.50 -2.81 -19.48
N ARG A 83 46.79 -1.55 -19.80
CA ARG A 83 46.57 -0.30 -19.05
C ARG A 83 45.16 -0.14 -18.47
N VAL A 84 45.12 0.32 -17.22
CA VAL A 84 43.97 1.01 -16.61
C VAL A 84 44.12 2.51 -16.90
N PRO A 85 43.12 3.20 -17.47
CA PRO A 85 43.07 4.66 -17.40
C PRO A 85 42.39 5.09 -16.09
N THR A 86 43.18 5.74 -15.24
CA THR A 86 42.78 6.52 -14.07
C THR A 86 41.81 7.61 -14.50
N ARG A 87 40.56 7.58 -14.03
CA ARG A 87 39.65 8.73 -14.11
C ARG A 87 39.61 9.42 -12.75
N ILE A 88 40.16 10.62 -12.75
CA ILE A 88 40.19 11.61 -11.67
C ILE A 88 38.74 12.01 -11.34
N VAL A 89 38.31 11.79 -10.10
CA VAL A 89 37.09 12.39 -9.54
C VAL A 89 37.50 13.64 -8.78
N SER A 90 37.12 14.80 -9.29
CA SER A 90 37.25 16.09 -8.61
C SER A 90 36.18 16.21 -7.52
N PRO A 91 36.51 16.66 -6.29
CA PRO A 91 35.51 17.06 -5.31
C PRO A 91 35.10 18.52 -5.56
N SER A 92 33.81 18.80 -5.54
CA SER A 92 33.30 20.17 -5.41
C SER A 92 32.06 20.15 -4.51
N ARG A 93 32.30 20.22 -3.20
CA ARG A 93 31.29 20.57 -2.21
C ARG A 93 31.59 22.00 -1.74
N THR A 94 30.81 22.95 -2.22
CA THR A 94 30.73 24.28 -1.60
C THR A 94 29.56 24.26 -0.63
N VAL A 95 29.88 24.35 0.66
CA VAL A 95 28.94 24.55 1.75
C VAL A 95 28.62 26.04 1.81
N THR A 96 27.34 26.41 1.67
CA THR A 96 26.84 27.73 2.04
C THR A 96 25.72 27.57 3.04
N SER A 97 26.08 27.83 4.30
CA SER A 97 25.17 28.03 5.42
C SER A 97 24.44 29.37 5.29
N ARG A 98 23.13 29.38 5.58
CA ARG A 98 22.41 30.59 5.97
C ARG A 98 21.47 30.32 7.15
N PRO A 99 21.38 31.25 8.11
CA PRO A 99 20.73 31.02 9.39
C PRO A 99 19.22 31.30 9.35
N SER A 100 18.51 30.55 10.19
CA SER A 100 17.14 30.74 10.63
C SER A 100 16.98 31.99 11.49
N ILE A 101 16.01 32.85 11.15
CA ILE A 101 15.55 33.95 12.01
C ILE A 101 14.29 33.50 12.73
N THR A 102 14.42 33.42 14.05
CA THR A 102 13.36 33.32 15.05
C THR A 102 12.72 34.70 15.21
N THR A 103 11.39 34.78 15.28
CA THR A 103 10.71 35.98 15.81
C THR A 103 9.68 35.54 16.83
N SER A 104 9.87 36.01 18.05
CA SER A 104 8.98 35.87 19.19
C SER A 104 8.48 37.26 19.60
N GLN A 105 7.29 37.29 20.22
CA GLN A 105 6.74 38.37 21.08
C GLN A 105 6.15 39.60 20.34
N HIS A 106 5.06 40.25 20.74
CA HIS A 106 4.31 40.28 22.00
C HIS A 106 2.84 40.75 21.78
N LEU A 107 1.96 40.23 22.64
CA LEU A 107 0.70 40.76 23.20
C LEU A 107 0.41 42.27 23.08
N TRP A 108 -0.83 42.63 22.71
CA TRP A 108 -1.72 43.48 23.52
C TRP A 108 -3.19 43.36 23.06
N GLU A 109 -4.06 43.60 24.02
CA GLU A 109 -5.47 43.28 24.21
C GLU A 109 -6.39 44.51 24.00
N LYS A 110 -7.69 44.28 23.74
CA LYS A 110 -8.88 45.06 24.19
C LYS A 110 -10.02 45.18 23.16
N ASP A 111 -11.10 44.46 23.48
CA ASP A 111 -12.44 44.96 23.86
C ASP A 111 -13.36 45.80 22.92
N ILE A 112 -14.37 45.08 22.39
CA ILE A 112 -15.86 45.27 22.39
C ILE A 112 -16.56 46.58 21.86
N PRO A 113 -17.91 46.65 21.64
CA PRO A 113 -18.50 46.88 20.29
C PRO A 113 -19.68 47.93 20.24
N HIS A 114 -20.48 47.87 19.16
CA HIS A 114 -21.83 48.42 18.90
C HIS A 114 -22.01 49.92 18.57
N HIS A 115 -22.62 50.21 17.40
CA HIS A 115 -23.93 50.86 17.21
C HIS A 115 -24.10 51.46 15.79
N ALA A 116 -25.21 51.12 15.12
CA ALA A 116 -25.84 51.93 14.06
C ALA A 116 -26.79 52.97 14.74
N PRO A 117 -27.31 54.06 14.09
CA PRO A 117 -28.17 53.97 12.90
C PRO A 117 -28.17 55.18 11.92
N THR A 118 -28.98 55.00 10.86
CA THR A 118 -29.46 55.92 9.80
C THR A 118 -30.26 57.15 10.25
N VAL A 119 -30.39 58.17 9.35
CA VAL A 119 -31.60 58.96 8.93
C VAL A 119 -31.13 60.30 8.26
N ARG A 120 -31.32 60.49 6.94
CA ARG A 120 -32.38 61.23 6.19
C ARG A 120 -32.39 62.76 6.38
N PHE A 121 -32.30 63.53 5.28
CA PHE A 121 -32.90 64.87 5.18
C PHE A 121 -33.29 65.22 3.72
N SER A 122 -34.22 66.17 3.63
CA SER A 122 -35.26 66.36 2.61
C SER A 122 -34.93 67.34 1.47
N ARG A 123 -35.79 67.30 0.44
CA ARG A 123 -35.93 68.22 -0.74
C ARG A 123 -36.20 69.70 -0.36
N PRO A 124 -36.10 70.66 -1.31
CA PRO A 124 -37.24 71.10 -2.17
C PRO A 124 -36.82 71.35 -3.66
N SER A 125 -37.54 70.96 -4.72
CA SER A 125 -38.77 71.49 -5.39
C SER A 125 -38.69 72.86 -6.09
N SER A 126 -38.78 72.86 -7.44
CA SER A 126 -39.44 73.85 -8.32
C SER A 126 -39.63 73.23 -9.73
N THR A 127 -40.87 72.99 -10.19
CA THR A 127 -41.65 73.69 -11.26
C THR A 127 -40.87 74.01 -12.55
N ARG A 128 -41.31 73.70 -13.77
CA ARG A 128 -42.58 74.10 -14.42
C ARG A 128 -42.76 73.42 -15.81
N LEU A 129 -44.02 73.29 -16.24
CA LEU A 129 -44.56 72.62 -17.42
C LEU A 129 -44.31 73.29 -18.80
N SER A 130 -44.39 72.48 -19.87
CA SER A 130 -45.08 72.75 -21.16
C SER A 130 -45.15 71.42 -21.95
N ARG A 131 -46.31 70.77 -22.18
CA ARG A 131 -47.51 71.02 -23.00
C ARG A 131 -47.28 70.89 -24.52
N THR A 132 -47.78 69.78 -25.08
CA THR A 132 -47.98 69.44 -26.50
C THR A 132 -49.14 70.24 -27.14
N PRO A 133 -49.25 70.27 -28.49
CA PRO A 133 -50.35 69.50 -29.12
C PRO A 133 -50.10 68.94 -30.56
N ARG A 134 -50.94 67.93 -30.87
CA ARG A 134 -51.48 67.31 -32.12
C ARG A 134 -51.16 67.84 -33.54
N GLY A 135 -51.16 66.91 -34.52
CA GLY A 135 -51.96 67.04 -35.76
C GLY A 135 -51.37 66.52 -37.10
N ASN A 136 -51.93 65.39 -37.58
CA ASN A 136 -51.96 64.65 -38.87
C ASN A 136 -51.51 65.17 -40.27
N GLU A 137 -51.25 64.17 -41.15
CA GLU A 137 -51.49 64.05 -42.63
C GLU A 137 -50.59 64.89 -43.59
N GLU A 138 -50.15 64.47 -44.80
CA GLU A 138 -50.22 63.26 -45.64
C GLU A 138 -49.21 63.40 -46.82
N GLN A 139 -48.83 62.28 -47.46
CA GLN A 139 -48.39 62.06 -48.87
C GLN A 139 -47.14 62.77 -49.49
N ARG A 140 -46.16 61.97 -49.99
CA ARG A 140 -46.07 61.47 -51.40
C ARG A 140 -44.64 61.02 -51.82
N MET A 141 -44.48 59.70 -51.99
CA MET A 141 -43.94 58.94 -53.14
C MET A 141 -42.59 59.30 -53.83
N THR A 142 -41.68 58.30 -53.89
CA THR A 142 -40.77 57.83 -54.98
C THR A 142 -39.53 57.17 -54.34
N THR A 143 -38.95 56.02 -54.71
CA THR A 143 -39.06 55.04 -55.81
C THR A 143 -38.32 53.77 -55.36
N ALA A 144 -38.82 52.59 -55.75
CA ALA A 144 -38.18 51.30 -55.54
C ALA A 144 -37.25 50.93 -56.71
N SER A 145 -36.10 50.31 -56.40
CA SER A 145 -35.31 49.42 -57.28
C SER A 145 -34.32 48.67 -56.37
N ALA A 146 -34.64 47.46 -55.90
CA ALA A 146 -34.27 46.19 -56.54
C ALA A 146 -32.75 45.97 -56.61
N GLN A 147 -32.20 45.18 -55.67
CA GLN A 147 -31.63 43.85 -55.92
C GLN A 147 -30.74 43.41 -54.75
N ASP A 148 -31.37 42.58 -53.95
CA ASP A 148 -30.84 41.39 -53.28
C ASP A 148 -29.49 40.87 -53.80
N ARG A 149 -28.48 40.94 -52.92
CA ARG A 149 -27.33 40.03 -52.91
C ARG A 149 -27.15 39.56 -51.48
N ASP A 150 -27.88 38.52 -51.13
CA ASP A 150 -27.55 37.55 -50.09
C ASP A 150 -26.06 37.16 -50.17
N LEU A 151 -25.24 37.83 -49.34
CA LEU A 151 -23.98 37.28 -48.88
C LEU A 151 -24.31 36.42 -47.67
N PRO A 152 -24.07 35.09 -47.68
CA PRO A 152 -24.19 34.32 -46.46
C PRO A 152 -23.17 34.86 -45.47
N ASP A 153 -23.66 35.41 -44.36
CA ASP A 153 -22.90 35.77 -43.19
C ASP A 153 -22.09 34.54 -42.74
N ARG A 154 -20.86 34.44 -43.26
CA ARG A 154 -19.82 33.51 -42.80
C ARG A 154 -19.22 34.02 -41.50
N THR A 155 -20.06 34.35 -40.53
CA THR A 155 -19.70 34.34 -39.13
C THR A 155 -20.54 33.27 -38.43
N ALA A 156 -20.39 32.03 -38.89
CA ALA A 156 -20.44 30.89 -37.99
C ALA A 156 -19.36 31.13 -36.93
N GLY A 157 -19.71 31.91 -35.89
CA GLY A 157 -18.85 32.26 -34.79
C GLY A 157 -18.35 30.95 -34.23
N ARG A 158 -17.09 30.62 -34.52
CA ARG A 158 -16.34 29.59 -33.80
C ARG A 158 -16.55 29.94 -32.33
N ARG A 159 -17.44 29.23 -31.64
CA ARG A 159 -17.56 29.26 -30.18
C ARG A 159 -16.26 28.64 -29.68
N GLY A 160 -15.18 29.41 -29.76
CA GLY A 160 -13.85 28.98 -29.39
C GLY A 160 -13.90 28.52 -27.95
N VAL A 161 -13.28 27.37 -27.70
CA VAL A 161 -13.08 26.87 -26.34
C VAL A 161 -12.44 28.00 -25.54
N ARG A 162 -13.04 28.34 -24.40
CA ARG A 162 -12.59 29.49 -23.61
C ARG A 162 -11.14 29.27 -23.17
N PRO A 163 -10.25 30.28 -23.21
CA PRO A 163 -8.82 30.11 -22.93
C PRO A 163 -8.56 29.52 -21.55
N GLY A 164 -9.40 29.84 -20.55
CA GLY A 164 -9.32 29.25 -19.22
C GLY A 164 -9.60 27.75 -19.19
N PHE A 165 -10.49 27.22 -20.05
CA PHE A 165 -10.69 25.77 -20.15
C PHE A 165 -9.43 25.11 -20.73
N VAL A 166 -8.91 25.65 -21.85
CA VAL A 166 -7.74 25.09 -22.52
C VAL A 166 -6.53 25.08 -21.61
N LEU A 167 -6.24 26.19 -20.94
CA LEU A 167 -5.10 26.28 -20.02
C LEU A 167 -5.24 25.31 -18.83
N THR A 168 -6.42 25.23 -18.21
CA THR A 168 -6.65 24.28 -17.12
C THR A 168 -6.55 22.83 -17.60
N ALA A 169 -7.07 22.51 -18.78
CA ALA A 169 -6.95 21.17 -19.36
C ALA A 169 -5.48 20.82 -19.63
N LEU A 170 -4.71 21.73 -20.23
CA LEU A 170 -3.28 21.52 -20.52
C LEU A 170 -2.44 21.32 -19.24
N LEU A 171 -2.70 22.10 -18.20
CA LEU A 171 -1.97 22.00 -16.93
C LEU A 171 -2.45 20.82 -16.06
N GLY A 172 -3.73 20.47 -16.16
CA GLY A 172 -4.33 19.40 -15.36
C GLY A 172 -4.18 18.02 -15.97
N ALA A 173 -4.01 17.89 -17.28
CA ALA A 173 -3.86 16.60 -17.95
C ALA A 173 -2.68 15.75 -17.43
N PRO A 174 -1.47 16.30 -17.17
CA PRO A 174 -0.39 15.54 -16.58
C PRO A 174 -0.72 15.00 -15.18
N ILE A 175 -1.45 15.78 -14.38
CA ILE A 175 -1.89 15.37 -13.03
C ILE A 175 -2.94 14.27 -13.16
N ALA A 176 -3.90 14.42 -14.07
CA ALA A 176 -4.92 13.41 -14.35
C ALA A 176 -4.29 12.09 -14.84
N LEU A 177 -3.24 12.16 -15.67
CA LEU A 177 -2.45 11.01 -16.09
C LEU A 177 -1.76 10.35 -14.90
N LEU A 178 -1.04 11.13 -14.08
CA LEU A 178 -0.35 10.64 -12.89
C LEU A 178 -1.30 9.93 -11.91
N LEU A 179 -2.52 10.43 -11.72
CA LEU A 179 -3.53 9.83 -10.84
C LEU A 179 -4.26 8.61 -11.44
N SER A 180 -4.07 8.33 -12.73
CA SER A 180 -4.77 7.22 -13.41
C SER A 180 -3.81 6.11 -13.80
N TRP A 181 -2.60 6.49 -14.24
CA TRP A 181 -1.56 5.63 -14.79
C TRP A 181 -0.17 6.19 -14.47
N PRO A 182 0.25 6.21 -13.19
CA PRO A 182 1.59 6.69 -12.82
C PRO A 182 2.73 5.90 -13.45
N GLN A 183 2.51 4.63 -13.81
CA GLN A 183 3.49 3.76 -14.48
C GLN A 183 3.94 4.31 -15.83
N ALA A 184 3.09 5.07 -16.53
CA ALA A 184 3.48 5.72 -17.77
C ALA A 184 4.60 6.76 -17.58
N LEU A 185 4.87 7.15 -16.34
CA LEU A 185 5.89 8.12 -15.93
C LEU A 185 6.96 7.52 -15.01
N GLY A 186 6.89 6.21 -14.69
CA GLY A 186 7.74 5.57 -13.68
C GLY A 186 7.55 6.14 -12.27
N ALA A 187 6.32 6.56 -11.94
CA ALA A 187 6.00 7.28 -10.71
C ALA A 187 5.24 6.44 -9.67
N GLU A 188 4.96 5.17 -9.96
CA GLU A 188 4.13 4.25 -9.18
C GLU A 188 4.69 3.94 -7.78
N ARG A 189 6.01 4.03 -7.61
CA ARG A 189 6.69 3.85 -6.32
C ARG A 189 7.04 5.16 -5.61
N LEU A 190 6.68 6.33 -6.18
CA LEU A 190 6.96 7.60 -5.52
C LEU A 190 6.13 7.77 -4.23
N PRO A 191 6.71 8.38 -3.18
CA PRO A 191 5.96 8.72 -1.98
C PRO A 191 4.71 9.55 -2.28
N GLY A 192 3.58 9.14 -1.70
CA GLY A 192 2.25 9.70 -1.95
C GLY A 192 1.53 9.01 -3.10
N ILE A 193 2.21 8.74 -4.23
CA ILE A 193 1.60 8.08 -5.38
C ILE A 193 1.31 6.62 -5.08
N ALA A 194 2.28 5.90 -4.49
CA ALA A 194 2.11 4.51 -4.08
C ALA A 194 0.87 4.34 -3.17
N GLN A 195 0.68 5.22 -2.18
CA GLN A 195 -0.49 5.15 -1.30
C GLN A 195 -1.80 5.46 -2.02
N LEU A 196 -1.79 6.43 -2.95
CA LEU A 196 -2.99 6.79 -3.71
C LEU A 196 -3.48 5.65 -4.60
N ILE A 197 -2.56 4.97 -5.30
CA ILE A 197 -2.92 3.89 -6.21
C ILE A 197 -3.16 2.56 -5.50
N ALA A 198 -2.58 2.34 -4.32
CA ALA A 198 -2.95 1.22 -3.45
C ALA A 198 -4.46 1.21 -3.14
N LEU A 199 -5.04 2.40 -2.92
CA LEU A 199 -6.46 2.58 -2.61
C LEU A 199 -7.27 3.03 -3.83
N ARG A 200 -7.03 2.41 -4.99
CA ARG A 200 -7.58 2.82 -6.30
C ARG A 200 -9.10 3.01 -6.31
N ALA A 201 -9.86 2.15 -5.62
CA ALA A 201 -11.31 2.30 -5.51
C ALA A 201 -11.72 3.57 -4.74
N GLY A 202 -11.05 3.83 -3.61
CA GLY A 202 -11.21 5.07 -2.84
C GLY A 202 -10.84 6.30 -3.67
N LEU A 203 -9.74 6.24 -4.41
CA LEU A 203 -9.30 7.28 -5.34
C LEU A 203 -10.37 7.56 -6.41
N ALA A 204 -10.90 6.53 -7.07
CA ALA A 204 -11.94 6.66 -8.08
C ALA A 204 -13.19 7.36 -7.54
N ILE A 205 -13.63 7.01 -6.34
CA ILE A 205 -14.79 7.61 -5.66
C ILE A 205 -14.51 9.08 -5.31
N ALA A 206 -13.34 9.38 -4.74
CA ALA A 206 -12.97 10.75 -4.38
C ALA A 206 -12.92 11.66 -5.62
N LEU A 207 -12.35 11.16 -6.72
CA LEU A 207 -12.31 11.85 -8.00
C LEU A 207 -13.72 12.06 -8.59
N LEU A 208 -14.60 11.06 -8.49
CA LEU A 208 -15.99 11.15 -8.95
C LEU A 208 -16.74 12.26 -8.22
N ILE A 209 -16.74 12.22 -6.88
CA ILE A 209 -17.45 13.19 -6.04
C ILE A 209 -16.94 14.60 -6.32
N THR A 210 -15.62 14.77 -6.36
CA THR A 210 -15.00 16.08 -6.61
C THR A 210 -15.33 16.59 -8.02
N GLY A 211 -15.29 15.70 -9.03
CA GLY A 211 -15.68 16.02 -10.40
C GLY A 211 -17.13 16.46 -10.53
N ILE A 212 -18.07 15.80 -9.83
CA ILE A 212 -19.48 16.17 -9.78
C ILE A 212 -19.64 17.56 -9.14
N VAL A 213 -18.95 17.85 -8.03
CA VAL A 213 -18.98 19.17 -7.39
C VAL A 213 -18.53 20.25 -8.37
N PHE A 214 -17.43 20.04 -9.09
CA PHE A 214 -16.96 20.99 -10.11
C PHE A 214 -17.94 21.14 -11.28
N ALA A 215 -18.63 20.07 -11.69
CA ALA A 215 -19.67 20.13 -12.72
C ALA A 215 -20.86 20.99 -12.27
N VAL A 216 -21.30 20.86 -11.02
CA VAL A 216 -22.36 21.69 -10.42
C VAL A 216 -21.91 23.16 -10.36
N VAL A 217 -20.69 23.43 -9.90
CA VAL A 217 -20.12 24.79 -9.85
C VAL A 217 -20.02 25.40 -11.25
N ALA A 218 -19.60 24.62 -12.25
CA ALA A 218 -19.55 25.07 -13.64
C ALA A 218 -20.94 25.47 -14.14
N ARG A 219 -21.99 24.72 -13.80
CA ARG A 219 -23.36 25.05 -14.19
C ARG A 219 -23.91 26.31 -13.50
N ALA A 220 -23.50 26.57 -12.26
CA ALA A 220 -24.00 27.71 -11.47
C ALA A 220 -23.26 29.04 -11.73
N ARG A 221 -22.03 29.02 -12.27
CA ARG A 221 -21.16 30.22 -12.37
C ARG A 221 -21.08 30.77 -13.80
N ARG A 222 -21.05 32.10 -13.93
CA ARG A 222 -20.82 32.81 -15.21
C ARG A 222 -19.45 32.51 -15.85
N ARG A 223 -18.43 32.18 -15.04
CA ARG A 223 -17.07 31.79 -15.46
C ARG A 223 -16.84 30.27 -15.33
N TRP A 224 -17.67 29.49 -16.02
CA TRP A 224 -17.72 28.03 -15.93
C TRP A 224 -16.52 27.28 -16.51
N SER A 225 -15.68 27.92 -17.34
CA SER A 225 -14.68 27.23 -18.16
C SER A 225 -13.60 26.48 -17.37
N ILE A 226 -13.11 27.05 -16.27
CA ILE A 226 -12.11 26.40 -15.41
C ILE A 226 -12.74 25.23 -14.65
N ALA A 227 -13.89 25.47 -14.02
CA ALA A 227 -14.62 24.44 -13.28
C ALA A 227 -15.03 23.28 -14.18
N ALA A 228 -15.44 23.54 -15.42
CA ALA A 228 -15.76 22.50 -16.38
C ALA A 228 -14.53 21.69 -16.82
N ALA A 229 -13.38 22.33 -17.03
CA ALA A 229 -12.14 21.61 -17.35
C ALA A 229 -11.74 20.67 -16.20
N LEU A 230 -11.79 21.16 -14.95
CA LEU A 230 -11.53 20.33 -13.76
C LEU A 230 -12.53 19.19 -13.64
N ALA A 231 -13.83 19.45 -13.85
CA ALA A 231 -14.85 18.41 -13.82
C ALA A 231 -14.57 17.31 -14.85
N VAL A 232 -14.26 17.68 -16.10
CA VAL A 232 -13.94 16.72 -17.16
C VAL A 232 -12.72 15.88 -16.81
N LEU A 233 -11.62 16.50 -16.36
CA LEU A 233 -10.40 15.79 -15.99
C LEU A 233 -10.63 14.82 -14.83
N LEU A 234 -11.29 15.26 -13.76
CA LEU A 234 -11.53 14.43 -12.57
C LEU A 234 -12.49 13.26 -12.87
N LEU A 235 -13.55 13.51 -13.63
CA LEU A 235 -14.48 12.46 -14.05
C LEU A 235 -13.81 11.46 -14.99
N ALA A 236 -12.95 11.92 -15.90
CA ALA A 236 -12.17 11.05 -16.77
C ALA A 236 -11.18 10.19 -15.97
N SER A 237 -10.46 10.76 -15.01
CA SER A 237 -9.56 9.99 -14.13
C SER A 237 -10.33 9.01 -13.24
N SER A 238 -11.51 9.39 -12.74
CA SER A 238 -12.39 8.47 -12.00
C SER A 238 -12.81 7.28 -12.87
N ALA A 239 -13.27 7.55 -14.09
CA ALA A 239 -13.66 6.53 -15.05
C ALA A 239 -12.49 5.63 -15.45
N ALA A 240 -11.29 6.19 -15.63
CA ALA A 240 -10.08 5.42 -15.92
C ALA A 240 -9.73 4.45 -14.77
N ASN A 241 -9.74 4.93 -13.52
CA ASN A 241 -9.49 4.10 -12.34
C ASN A 241 -10.55 3.00 -12.16
N ALA A 242 -11.82 3.33 -12.37
CA ALA A 242 -12.90 2.34 -12.37
C ALA A 242 -12.73 1.32 -13.50
N GLY A 243 -12.32 1.76 -14.69
CA GLY A 243 -12.01 0.88 -15.83
C GLY A 243 -10.89 -0.11 -15.53
N VAL A 244 -9.82 0.33 -14.87
CA VAL A 244 -8.73 -0.55 -14.40
C VAL A 244 -9.26 -1.60 -13.43
N LEU A 245 -10.06 -1.21 -12.43
CA LEU A 245 -10.65 -2.15 -11.48
C LEU A 245 -11.60 -3.15 -12.15
N LEU A 246 -12.40 -2.70 -13.12
CA LEU A 246 -13.27 -3.59 -13.91
C LEU A 246 -12.46 -4.57 -14.75
N ALA A 247 -11.36 -4.13 -15.37
CA ALA A 247 -10.48 -4.98 -16.17
C ALA A 247 -9.73 -6.02 -15.31
N ARG A 248 -9.36 -5.66 -14.08
CA ARG A 248 -8.77 -6.57 -13.09
C ARG A 248 -9.73 -7.61 -12.55
N GLY A 249 -11.03 -7.37 -12.72
CA GLY A 249 -12.10 -8.25 -12.31
C GLY A 249 -12.31 -8.29 -10.79
N GLY A 250 -13.53 -8.61 -10.40
CA GLY A 250 -13.94 -8.76 -8.99
C GLY A 250 -13.73 -10.15 -8.41
N GLY A 251 -13.17 -11.08 -9.20
CA GLY A 251 -12.80 -12.45 -8.81
C GLY A 251 -13.87 -13.30 -8.13
N ALA A 252 -13.54 -14.56 -7.89
CA ALA A 252 -14.27 -15.34 -6.90
C ALA A 252 -13.82 -14.88 -5.50
N THR A 253 -14.73 -14.28 -4.74
CA THR A 253 -14.61 -14.29 -3.28
C THR A 253 -15.13 -15.63 -2.80
N ALA A 254 -14.30 -16.37 -2.08
CA ALA A 254 -14.67 -17.69 -1.58
C ALA A 254 -14.96 -17.64 -0.08
N GLY A 255 -15.96 -18.42 0.35
CA GLY A 255 -16.05 -18.84 1.73
C GLY A 255 -14.90 -19.81 2.05
N SER A 256 -14.68 -20.12 3.32
CA SER A 256 -13.56 -20.94 3.82
C SER A 256 -13.59 -22.42 3.40
N GLY A 257 -14.15 -22.78 2.24
CA GLY A 257 -14.27 -24.16 1.75
C GLY A 257 -14.54 -24.26 0.24
N SER A 258 -13.96 -23.40 -0.59
CA SER A 258 -14.21 -23.39 -2.05
C SER A 258 -12.95 -23.38 -2.92
N GLY A 259 -11.82 -23.87 -2.42
CA GLY A 259 -10.52 -23.78 -3.11
C GLY A 259 -9.75 -25.10 -3.23
N SER A 260 -10.41 -26.26 -3.24
CA SER A 260 -9.71 -27.54 -3.36
C SER A 260 -9.16 -27.74 -4.77
N GLY A 261 -7.83 -27.72 -4.92
CA GLY A 261 -7.17 -28.39 -6.04
C GLY A 261 -7.56 -29.87 -6.01
N SER A 262 -8.08 -30.40 -7.12
CA SER A 262 -8.52 -31.81 -7.19
C SER A 262 -7.98 -32.51 -8.43
N GLY A 263 -7.14 -31.83 -9.21
CA GLY A 263 -6.42 -32.41 -10.34
C GLY A 263 -5.10 -33.05 -9.90
N SER A 264 -4.80 -34.23 -10.46
CA SER A 264 -3.46 -34.82 -10.33
C SER A 264 -2.40 -33.86 -10.89
N GLY A 265 -1.44 -33.44 -10.07
CA GLY A 265 -0.34 -32.54 -10.48
C GLY A 265 -0.63 -31.04 -10.33
N GLU A 266 -1.72 -30.66 -9.66
CA GLU A 266 -1.96 -29.30 -9.20
C GLU A 266 -1.33 -29.08 -7.82
N LEU A 267 -0.90 -27.85 -7.54
CA LEU A 267 -0.49 -27.38 -6.22
C LEU A 267 -1.41 -26.27 -5.75
N THR A 268 -1.78 -26.30 -4.48
CA THR A 268 -2.54 -25.22 -3.84
C THR A 268 -1.62 -24.39 -2.95
N VAL A 269 -1.54 -23.09 -3.24
CA VAL A 269 -0.70 -22.11 -2.53
C VAL A 269 -1.61 -21.16 -1.73
N LEU A 270 -1.36 -21.04 -0.44
CA LEU A 270 -2.06 -20.15 0.48
C LEU A 270 -1.06 -19.11 1.02
N ALA A 271 -1.42 -17.83 0.95
CA ALA A 271 -0.69 -16.75 1.61
C ALA A 271 -1.58 -15.99 2.59
N TRP A 272 -1.10 -15.73 3.80
CA TRP A 272 -1.86 -14.99 4.81
C TRP A 272 -0.96 -14.31 5.84
N ASN A 273 -0.87 -12.98 5.81
CA ASN A 273 -0.32 -12.22 6.94
C ASN A 273 -1.26 -12.35 8.15
N THR A 274 -0.75 -12.82 9.29
CA THR A 274 -1.59 -13.14 10.46
C THR A 274 -1.64 -12.04 11.52
N LEU A 275 -1.00 -10.89 11.29
CA LEU A 275 -0.91 -9.76 12.23
C LEU A 275 -0.40 -10.20 13.61
N GLY A 276 0.81 -10.76 13.67
CA GLY A 276 1.41 -11.25 14.91
C GLY A 276 0.60 -12.36 15.60
N GLY A 277 -0.03 -13.25 14.84
CA GLY A 277 -0.85 -14.34 15.37
C GLY A 277 -2.28 -13.98 15.77
N ALA A 278 -2.84 -12.88 15.26
CA ALA A 278 -4.25 -12.55 15.43
C ALA A 278 -5.16 -13.63 14.82
N ALA A 279 -4.77 -14.23 13.69
CA ALA A 279 -5.35 -15.48 13.20
C ALA A 279 -4.80 -16.66 14.01
N THR A 280 -5.68 -17.42 14.67
CA THR A 280 -5.25 -18.52 15.53
C THR A 280 -4.74 -19.73 14.73
N PRO A 281 -3.83 -20.55 15.29
CA PRO A 281 -3.39 -21.81 14.67
C PRO A 281 -4.54 -22.71 14.21
N GLN A 282 -5.64 -22.78 14.97
CA GLN A 282 -6.82 -23.58 14.62
C GLN A 282 -7.60 -23.01 13.44
N SER A 283 -7.63 -21.68 13.28
CA SER A 283 -8.30 -21.05 12.15
C SER A 283 -7.48 -21.22 10.87
N ILE A 284 -6.16 -21.10 10.98
CA ILE A 284 -5.23 -21.35 9.86
C ILE A 284 -5.27 -22.83 9.45
N ALA A 285 -5.13 -23.76 10.40
CA ALA A 285 -5.20 -25.19 10.10
C ALA A 285 -6.51 -25.59 9.41
N ARG A 286 -7.65 -25.08 9.89
CA ARG A 286 -8.96 -25.30 9.23
C ARG A 286 -8.96 -24.81 7.79
N LEU A 287 -8.36 -23.65 7.51
CA LEU A 287 -8.30 -23.14 6.15
C LEU A 287 -7.38 -24.00 5.29
N VAL A 288 -6.19 -24.37 5.77
CA VAL A 288 -5.25 -25.27 5.09
C VAL A 288 -5.92 -26.57 4.69
N ILE A 289 -6.66 -27.19 5.60
CA ILE A 289 -7.42 -28.43 5.33
C ILE A 289 -8.54 -28.19 4.33
N ALA A 290 -9.31 -27.11 4.49
CA ALA A 290 -10.46 -26.83 3.65
C ALA A 290 -10.10 -26.44 2.21
N THR A 291 -8.90 -25.91 1.99
CA THR A 291 -8.37 -25.60 0.65
C THR A 291 -7.44 -26.69 0.12
N ASP A 292 -7.09 -27.67 0.94
CA ASP A 292 -6.07 -28.67 0.63
C ASP A 292 -4.70 -28.02 0.26
N ALA A 293 -4.27 -27.00 1.01
CA ALA A 293 -3.09 -26.19 0.68
C ALA A 293 -1.76 -26.96 0.85
N ASP A 294 -0.94 -27.01 -0.21
CA ASP A 294 0.35 -27.69 -0.22
C ASP A 294 1.50 -26.77 0.19
N ILE A 295 1.35 -25.46 -0.03
CA ILE A 295 2.32 -24.42 0.31
C ILE A 295 1.56 -23.33 1.08
N VAL A 296 2.04 -22.98 2.28
CA VAL A 296 1.37 -22.02 3.17
C VAL A 296 2.38 -20.97 3.65
N SER A 297 2.35 -19.78 3.05
CA SER A 297 3.17 -18.64 3.45
C SER A 297 2.46 -17.79 4.50
N LEU A 298 3.10 -17.59 5.64
CA LEU A 298 2.52 -16.94 6.82
C LEU A 298 3.45 -15.83 7.36
N PRO A 299 3.46 -14.65 6.73
CA PRO A 299 4.01 -13.45 7.33
C PRO A 299 3.44 -13.20 8.73
N GLU A 300 4.29 -12.68 9.63
CA GLU A 300 3.98 -12.34 11.02
C GLU A 300 3.53 -13.52 11.91
N THR A 301 3.97 -14.74 11.57
CA THR A 301 3.62 -15.94 12.34
C THR A 301 4.89 -16.58 12.91
N ASP A 302 4.91 -16.82 14.21
CA ASP A 302 6.06 -17.42 14.91
C ASP A 302 6.13 -18.94 14.82
N GLU A 303 7.29 -19.49 15.18
CA GLU A 303 7.66 -20.90 15.14
C GLU A 303 6.69 -21.76 15.95
N ALA A 304 6.24 -21.26 17.11
CA ALA A 304 5.36 -22.00 18.00
C ALA A 304 3.97 -22.14 17.39
N ALA A 305 3.46 -21.08 16.77
CA ALA A 305 2.20 -21.08 16.05
C ALA A 305 2.25 -22.01 14.83
N VAL A 306 3.30 -21.95 13.99
CA VAL A 306 3.39 -22.84 12.81
C VAL A 306 3.64 -24.31 13.17
N ALA A 307 4.36 -24.60 14.25
CA ALA A 307 4.48 -25.96 14.77
C ALA A 307 3.12 -26.52 15.23
N GLU A 308 2.29 -25.70 15.88
CA GLU A 308 0.93 -26.11 16.27
C GLU A 308 0.03 -26.29 15.04
N ILE A 309 0.14 -25.43 14.02
CA ILE A 309 -0.59 -25.60 12.75
C ILE A 309 -0.21 -26.94 12.12
N ALA A 310 1.10 -27.21 11.96
CA ALA A 310 1.61 -28.47 11.40
C ALA A 310 1.08 -29.69 12.16
N ARG A 311 1.07 -29.62 13.50
CA ARG A 311 0.50 -30.67 14.35
C ARG A 311 -1.00 -30.88 14.10
N LEU A 312 -1.77 -29.80 13.97
CA LEU A 312 -3.22 -29.85 13.73
C LEU A 312 -3.55 -30.45 12.36
N VAL A 313 -2.88 -30.01 11.29
CA VAL A 313 -3.14 -30.50 9.93
C VAL A 313 -2.67 -31.95 9.74
N ALA A 314 -1.61 -32.37 10.45
CA ALA A 314 -1.16 -33.76 10.46
C ALA A 314 -2.19 -34.72 11.07
N VAL A 315 -2.95 -34.29 12.09
CA VAL A 315 -4.03 -35.11 12.68
C VAL A 315 -5.14 -35.39 11.65
N ASP A 316 -5.38 -34.45 10.74
CA ASP A 316 -6.36 -34.58 9.67
C ASP A 316 -5.78 -35.18 8.37
N GLY A 317 -4.58 -35.77 8.45
CA GLY A 317 -3.97 -36.54 7.37
C GLY A 317 -3.17 -35.73 6.35
N LYS A 318 -2.90 -34.44 6.61
CA LYS A 318 -2.08 -33.57 5.75
C LYS A 318 -0.79 -33.15 6.49
N PRO A 319 0.21 -34.05 6.64
CA PRO A 319 1.46 -33.71 7.33
C PRO A 319 2.21 -32.62 6.57
N MET A 320 2.70 -31.62 7.30
CA MET A 320 3.47 -30.51 6.75
C MET A 320 4.73 -30.26 7.57
N THR A 321 5.82 -29.88 6.90
CA THR A 321 7.04 -29.36 7.51
C THR A 321 6.87 -27.86 7.70
N ALA A 322 7.19 -27.37 8.90
CA ALA A 322 7.13 -25.95 9.23
C ALA A 322 8.54 -25.38 9.40
N ASP A 323 8.77 -24.19 8.87
CA ASP A 323 10.02 -23.45 9.01
C ASP A 323 9.73 -21.95 9.18
N THR A 324 10.66 -21.23 9.80
CA THR A 324 10.50 -19.81 10.12
C THR A 324 11.81 -19.06 9.92
N THR A 325 11.72 -17.95 9.20
CA THR A 325 12.84 -17.01 9.05
C THR A 325 12.64 -15.77 9.93
N ARG A 326 13.77 -15.23 10.41
CA ARG A 326 13.85 -14.01 11.22
C ARG A 326 14.92 -13.09 10.64
N GLY A 327 14.70 -11.79 10.78
CA GLY A 327 15.70 -10.79 10.43
C GLY A 327 16.94 -10.89 11.32
N PRO A 328 18.11 -10.40 10.86
CA PRO A 328 19.29 -10.26 11.70
C PRO A 328 19.04 -9.38 12.93
N GLU A 329 19.93 -9.45 13.92
CA GLU A 329 19.86 -8.59 15.10
C GLU A 329 19.86 -7.10 14.70
N GLY A 330 18.80 -6.38 15.07
CA GLY A 330 18.59 -4.97 14.72
C GLY A 330 17.37 -4.73 13.82
N ASP A 331 16.93 -5.77 13.10
CA ASP A 331 15.70 -5.74 12.30
C ASP A 331 14.45 -5.85 13.18
N ALA A 332 13.27 -5.73 12.58
CA ALA A 332 12.02 -5.95 13.30
C ALA A 332 11.94 -7.43 13.74
N ASP A 333 11.58 -7.65 15.00
CA ASP A 333 11.38 -9.01 15.56
C ASP A 333 10.01 -9.58 15.14
N ILE A 334 9.76 -9.59 13.83
CA ILE A 334 8.53 -10.03 13.19
C ILE A 334 8.92 -11.15 12.21
N PRO A 335 8.61 -12.42 12.50
CA PRO A 335 9.02 -13.54 11.65
C PRO A 335 8.13 -13.68 10.41
N THR A 336 8.65 -14.42 9.42
CA THR A 336 7.86 -14.97 8.31
C THR A 336 8.02 -16.48 8.32
N SER A 337 6.91 -17.21 8.32
CA SER A 337 6.92 -18.67 8.37
C SER A 337 6.38 -19.30 7.10
N LEU A 338 6.76 -20.55 6.86
CA LEU A 338 6.33 -21.36 5.72
C LEU A 338 5.93 -22.75 6.23
N LEU A 339 4.81 -23.28 5.75
CA LEU A 339 4.52 -24.71 5.82
C LEU A 339 4.49 -25.32 4.43
N LEU A 340 5.11 -26.49 4.28
CA LEU A 340 5.16 -27.26 3.04
C LEU A 340 4.61 -28.66 3.28
N SER A 341 3.77 -29.14 2.37
CA SER A 341 3.27 -30.52 2.39
C SER A 341 4.44 -31.49 2.36
N ALA A 342 4.38 -32.54 3.18
CA ALA A 342 5.40 -33.59 3.18
C ALA A 342 5.54 -34.29 1.82
N ASP A 343 4.50 -34.25 0.98
CA ASP A 343 4.50 -34.83 -0.36
C ASP A 343 5.40 -34.08 -1.35
N LEU A 344 5.78 -32.83 -1.04
CA LEU A 344 6.76 -32.05 -1.81
C LEU A 344 8.20 -32.46 -1.54
N GLY A 345 8.45 -33.28 -0.51
CA GLY A 345 9.79 -33.66 -0.07
C GLY A 345 10.43 -32.63 0.85
N ASP A 346 11.73 -32.82 1.10
CA ASP A 346 12.49 -31.98 2.02
C ASP A 346 12.97 -30.69 1.35
N TYR A 347 12.81 -29.58 2.06
CA TYR A 347 13.25 -28.25 1.64
C TYR A 347 14.22 -27.66 2.66
N ARG A 348 15.09 -26.76 2.19
CA ARG A 348 16.03 -26.01 3.05
C ARG A 348 16.11 -24.56 2.63
N ILE A 349 16.36 -23.68 3.59
CA ILE A 349 16.60 -22.26 3.32
C ILE A 349 17.89 -22.08 2.50
N ASP A 350 17.82 -21.26 1.46
CA ASP A 350 18.99 -20.72 0.75
C ASP A 350 19.46 -19.42 1.42
N GLU A 351 20.37 -19.56 2.37
CA GLU A 351 21.04 -18.44 3.04
C GLU A 351 21.75 -17.48 2.06
N GLY A 352 22.13 -17.97 0.87
CA GLY A 352 22.78 -17.17 -0.16
C GLY A 352 21.84 -16.19 -0.87
N ALA A 353 20.52 -16.44 -0.82
CA ALA A 353 19.52 -15.57 -1.44
C ALA A 353 19.28 -14.27 -0.65
N GLY A 354 19.73 -14.21 0.61
CA GLY A 354 19.47 -13.10 1.52
C GLY A 354 17.98 -12.97 1.87
N SER A 355 17.59 -11.76 2.31
CA SER A 355 16.24 -11.43 2.74
C SER A 355 15.89 -10.00 2.31
N THR A 356 14.59 -9.67 2.33
CA THR A 356 14.12 -8.28 2.31
C THR A 356 14.63 -7.49 3.52
N PRO A 357 14.83 -6.16 3.42
CA PRO A 357 15.33 -5.35 4.54
C PRO A 357 14.28 -5.19 5.66
N ASN A 358 14.72 -5.28 6.93
CA ASN A 358 13.96 -5.09 8.19
C ASN A 358 12.84 -6.10 8.48
N LEU A 359 12.06 -6.52 7.48
CA LEU A 359 11.11 -7.62 7.60
C LEU A 359 11.67 -8.82 6.84
N PRO A 360 11.68 -10.03 7.43
CA PRO A 360 12.34 -11.17 6.84
C PRO A 360 11.51 -11.80 5.73
N SER A 361 12.17 -12.09 4.62
CA SER A 361 11.72 -13.00 3.56
C SER A 361 12.76 -14.10 3.40
N ALA A 362 12.38 -15.26 2.88
CA ALA A 362 13.34 -16.32 2.62
C ALA A 362 12.97 -17.16 1.40
N VAL A 363 13.98 -17.88 0.91
CA VAL A 363 13.90 -18.79 -0.23
C VAL A 363 14.14 -20.21 0.28
N TRP A 364 13.26 -21.13 -0.07
CA TRP A 364 13.38 -22.55 0.20
C TRP A 364 13.62 -23.30 -1.10
N GLU A 365 14.65 -24.12 -1.10
CA GLU A 365 15.07 -24.96 -2.22
C GLU A 365 14.83 -26.44 -1.89
N PRO A 366 14.39 -27.26 -2.86
CA PRO A 366 14.27 -28.69 -2.66
C PRO A 366 15.65 -29.30 -2.44
N VAL A 367 15.77 -30.12 -1.39
CA VAL A 367 17.06 -30.74 -0.99
C VAL A 367 17.56 -31.72 -2.05
N ASP A 368 16.64 -32.44 -2.69
CA ASP A 368 16.94 -33.41 -3.75
C ASP A 368 17.00 -32.78 -5.15
N GLY A 369 16.75 -31.47 -5.26
CA GLY A 369 16.69 -30.73 -6.52
C GLY A 369 15.41 -30.94 -7.33
N THR A 370 14.40 -31.62 -6.78
CA THR A 370 13.12 -31.88 -7.45
C THR A 370 12.02 -31.05 -6.79
N GLY A 371 11.45 -30.13 -7.55
CA GLY A 371 10.35 -29.28 -7.09
C GLY A 371 10.63 -27.80 -7.36
N PRO A 372 9.61 -26.93 -7.18
CA PRO A 372 9.79 -25.50 -7.34
C PRO A 372 10.63 -24.91 -6.23
N ARG A 373 11.30 -23.80 -6.52
CA ARG A 373 11.77 -22.85 -5.52
C ARG A 373 10.57 -22.17 -4.87
N ILE A 374 10.51 -22.16 -3.54
CA ILE A 374 9.44 -21.50 -2.79
C ILE A 374 9.97 -20.25 -2.10
N VAL A 375 9.24 -19.13 -2.21
CA VAL A 375 9.62 -17.87 -1.58
C VAL A 375 8.47 -17.38 -0.70
N ALA A 376 8.73 -17.22 0.59
CA ALA A 376 7.83 -16.50 1.49
C ALA A 376 8.30 -15.06 1.57
N ALA A 377 7.52 -14.13 1.03
CA ALA A 377 7.88 -12.72 0.89
C ALA A 377 7.10 -11.83 1.86
N HIS A 378 7.81 -10.93 2.53
CA HIS A 378 7.24 -9.92 3.42
C HIS A 378 8.09 -8.63 3.42
N PRO A 379 8.18 -7.88 2.30
CA PRO A 379 8.80 -6.56 2.29
C PRO A 379 8.02 -5.55 3.17
N LEU A 380 8.74 -4.54 3.68
CA LEU A 380 8.17 -3.43 4.46
C LEU A 380 7.05 -2.70 3.72
N PRO A 381 6.09 -2.08 4.43
CA PRO A 381 5.10 -1.23 3.79
C PRO A 381 5.67 0.09 3.26
N PRO A 382 5.04 0.71 2.23
CA PRO A 382 5.42 2.02 1.69
C PRO A 382 5.01 3.16 2.64
N LEU A 383 5.58 3.19 3.85
CA LEU A 383 5.34 4.20 4.87
C LEU A 383 6.46 5.26 4.86
N PRO A 384 6.18 6.48 5.34
CA PRO A 384 7.22 7.51 5.49
C PRO A 384 8.41 6.99 6.30
N GLY A 385 9.61 7.07 5.71
CA GLY A 385 10.86 6.58 6.32
C GLY A 385 11.21 5.12 6.02
N MET A 386 10.34 4.37 5.32
CA MET A 386 10.55 2.96 4.94
C MET A 386 10.55 2.73 3.43
N PHE A 387 10.41 3.79 2.63
CA PHE A 387 10.25 3.69 1.18
C PHE A 387 11.43 3.04 0.46
N ASP A 388 12.66 3.40 0.83
CA ASP A 388 13.86 2.84 0.19
C ASP A 388 13.98 1.33 0.49
N ASP A 389 13.61 0.91 1.70
CA ASP A 389 13.63 -0.50 2.11
C ASP A 389 12.48 -1.30 1.47
N TRP A 390 11.30 -0.69 1.32
CA TRP A 390 10.19 -1.28 0.55
C TRP A 390 10.56 -1.48 -0.92
N ASP A 391 11.15 -0.45 -1.54
CA ASP A 391 11.60 -0.51 -2.94
C ASP A 391 12.67 -1.58 -3.14
N ALA A 392 13.70 -1.61 -2.29
CA ALA A 392 14.72 -2.65 -2.28
C ALA A 392 14.14 -4.05 -2.01
N GLY A 393 13.09 -4.15 -1.18
CA GLY A 393 12.37 -5.39 -0.94
C GLY A 393 11.62 -5.89 -2.17
N LEU A 394 10.96 -5.00 -2.92
CA LEU A 394 10.31 -5.36 -4.18
C LEU A 394 11.32 -5.76 -5.26
N ASP A 395 12.49 -5.11 -5.31
CA ASP A 395 13.57 -5.50 -6.21
C ASP A 395 14.13 -6.89 -5.85
N TRP A 396 14.28 -7.19 -4.56
CA TRP A 396 14.68 -8.53 -4.10
C TRP A 396 13.66 -9.61 -4.53
N VAL A 397 12.36 -9.30 -4.49
CA VAL A 397 11.31 -10.18 -5.03
C VAL A 397 11.44 -10.33 -6.54
N SER A 398 11.66 -9.22 -7.27
CA SER A 398 11.83 -9.22 -8.73
C SER A 398 12.95 -10.14 -9.18
N ASP A 399 14.08 -10.15 -8.47
CA ASP A 399 15.21 -11.01 -8.81
C ASP A 399 14.85 -12.50 -8.78
N ARG A 400 13.87 -12.89 -7.96
CA ARG A 400 13.40 -14.29 -7.88
C ARG A 400 12.52 -14.68 -9.07
N CYS A 401 11.86 -13.71 -9.70
CA CYS A 401 11.03 -13.93 -10.89
C CYS A 401 11.81 -14.32 -12.15
N THR A 402 13.15 -14.27 -12.11
CA THR A 402 14.01 -14.76 -13.20
C THR A 402 14.05 -16.29 -13.30
N ASP A 403 13.63 -17.00 -12.25
CA ASP A 403 13.56 -18.45 -12.21
C ASP A 403 12.19 -18.92 -12.76
N PRO A 404 12.15 -19.74 -13.83
CA PRO A 404 10.89 -20.23 -14.36
C PRO A 404 10.15 -21.16 -13.39
N ASP A 405 10.83 -21.86 -12.48
CA ASP A 405 10.24 -22.81 -11.54
C ASP A 405 10.15 -22.24 -10.11
N VAL A 406 9.70 -20.98 -10.00
CA VAL A 406 9.50 -20.28 -8.72
C VAL A 406 8.02 -20.09 -8.38
N ILE A 407 7.72 -20.19 -7.10
CA ILE A 407 6.45 -19.79 -6.48
C ILE A 407 6.77 -18.80 -5.35
N ILE A 408 6.23 -17.59 -5.43
CA ILE A 408 6.40 -16.54 -4.44
C ILE A 408 5.04 -16.25 -3.81
N ALA A 409 4.94 -16.25 -2.49
CA ALA A 409 3.69 -16.06 -1.78
C ALA A 409 3.89 -15.22 -0.52
N GLY A 410 3.01 -14.26 -0.26
CA GLY A 410 3.05 -13.47 0.97
C GLY A 410 2.42 -12.08 0.84
N ASP A 411 2.70 -11.24 1.82
CA ASP A 411 2.28 -9.83 1.85
C ASP A 411 3.40 -8.96 1.27
N LEU A 412 3.20 -8.49 0.04
CA LEU A 412 4.19 -7.64 -0.63
C LEU A 412 4.05 -6.17 -0.27
N ASN A 413 3.05 -5.80 0.52
CA ASN A 413 2.68 -4.42 0.78
C ASN A 413 2.59 -3.56 -0.49
N ALA A 414 2.27 -4.20 -1.61
CA ALA A 414 2.34 -3.63 -2.93
C ALA A 414 1.22 -4.20 -3.78
N THR A 415 0.50 -3.35 -4.52
CA THR A 415 -0.48 -3.84 -5.49
C THR A 415 0.20 -4.14 -6.82
N VAL A 416 -0.49 -4.80 -7.74
CA VAL A 416 -0.01 -5.00 -9.13
C VAL A 416 0.36 -3.68 -9.84
N ASP A 417 -0.14 -2.53 -9.37
CA ASP A 417 0.28 -1.22 -9.86
C ASP A 417 1.72 -0.87 -9.50
N HIS A 418 2.21 -1.28 -8.33
CA HIS A 418 3.57 -1.04 -7.84
C HIS A 418 4.56 -2.07 -8.37
N LEU A 419 4.07 -3.31 -8.60
CA LEU A 419 4.91 -4.40 -9.04
C LEU A 419 5.52 -4.08 -10.41
N GLY A 420 4.73 -3.63 -11.39
CA GLY A 420 5.29 -3.17 -12.67
C GLY A 420 6.25 -4.21 -13.27
N SER A 421 7.52 -3.82 -13.46
CA SER A 421 8.59 -4.70 -13.95
C SER A 421 8.99 -5.83 -12.98
N VAL A 422 8.54 -5.82 -11.71
CA VAL A 422 8.72 -6.98 -10.78
C VAL A 422 8.08 -8.23 -11.35
N LEU A 423 7.03 -8.08 -12.17
CA LEU A 423 6.40 -9.18 -12.87
C LEU A 423 7.15 -9.58 -14.15
N ASP A 424 8.33 -9.01 -14.46
CA ASP A 424 9.13 -9.44 -15.61
C ASP A 424 9.73 -10.84 -15.34
N GLY A 425 8.93 -11.87 -15.65
CA GLY A 425 9.26 -13.30 -15.46
C GLY A 425 8.27 -14.06 -14.56
N CYS A 426 7.51 -13.33 -13.74
CA CYS A 426 6.40 -13.88 -12.94
C CYS A 426 5.04 -13.49 -13.49
N ARG A 427 4.00 -14.25 -13.14
CA ARG A 427 2.60 -13.85 -13.28
C ARG A 427 1.94 -13.80 -11.92
N ASP A 428 1.14 -12.75 -11.69
CA ASP A 428 0.32 -12.66 -10.49
C ASP A 428 -0.95 -13.50 -10.65
N ALA A 429 -1.18 -14.44 -9.73
CA ALA A 429 -2.28 -15.38 -9.83
C ALA A 429 -3.65 -14.69 -9.82
N ALA A 430 -3.83 -13.67 -8.98
CA ALA A 430 -5.08 -12.93 -8.93
C ALA A 430 -5.32 -12.12 -10.21
N LEU A 431 -4.28 -11.57 -10.83
CA LEU A 431 -4.37 -10.83 -12.09
C LEU A 431 -4.75 -11.75 -13.25
N GLU A 432 -4.12 -12.91 -13.38
CA GLU A 432 -4.39 -13.90 -14.42
C GLU A 432 -5.84 -14.40 -14.38
N THR A 433 -6.42 -14.56 -13.18
CA THR A 433 -7.78 -15.08 -13.02
C THR A 433 -8.84 -14.00 -12.80
N GLY A 434 -8.51 -12.72 -12.99
CA GLY A 434 -9.46 -11.62 -12.86
C GLY A 434 -9.98 -11.38 -11.44
N ALA A 435 -9.13 -11.57 -10.43
CA ALA A 435 -9.38 -11.34 -9.01
C ALA A 435 -8.54 -10.20 -8.40
N SER A 436 -7.69 -9.52 -9.17
CA SER A 436 -6.74 -8.51 -8.64
C SER A 436 -7.37 -7.17 -8.27
N ALA A 437 -8.70 -7.00 -8.38
CA ALA A 437 -9.41 -5.87 -7.75
C ALA A 437 -9.96 -6.21 -6.35
N VAL A 438 -9.82 -7.45 -5.88
CA VAL A 438 -10.31 -7.90 -4.57
C VAL A 438 -9.23 -7.65 -3.53
N GLY A 439 -9.45 -6.67 -2.66
CA GLY A 439 -8.50 -6.28 -1.64
C GLY A 439 -8.42 -7.24 -0.46
N THR A 440 -7.18 -7.52 -0.07
CA THR A 440 -6.83 -8.37 1.07
C THR A 440 -6.70 -7.55 2.35
N TRP A 441 -6.28 -6.28 2.26
CA TRP A 441 -6.08 -5.38 3.40
C TRP A 441 -6.69 -3.98 3.21
N PRO A 442 -7.35 -3.38 4.21
CA PRO A 442 -7.67 -3.99 5.49
C PRO A 442 -8.92 -4.86 5.37
N ALA A 443 -8.94 -5.97 6.10
CA ALA A 443 -10.08 -6.89 6.21
C ALA A 443 -11.33 -6.25 6.83
N SER A 444 -11.16 -5.12 7.53
CA SER A 444 -12.28 -4.33 8.08
C SER A 444 -13.05 -3.53 7.02
N ALA A 445 -12.47 -3.29 5.84
CA ALA A 445 -13.14 -2.66 4.70
C ALA A 445 -13.74 -3.74 3.78
N PRO A 446 -14.83 -3.44 3.03
CA PRO A 446 -15.32 -4.33 1.99
C PRO A 446 -14.20 -4.68 0.98
N PRO A 447 -14.13 -5.94 0.47
CA PRO A 447 -13.03 -6.35 -0.41
C PRO A 447 -12.83 -5.45 -1.63
N TRP A 448 -13.91 -4.94 -2.24
CA TRP A 448 -13.83 -4.04 -3.40
C TRP A 448 -13.24 -2.65 -3.09
N LEU A 449 -13.13 -2.27 -1.82
CA LEU A 449 -12.56 -1.00 -1.37
C LEU A 449 -11.15 -1.17 -0.76
N ALA A 450 -10.83 -2.38 -0.32
CA ALA A 450 -9.54 -2.74 0.24
C ALA A 450 -8.43 -2.78 -0.84
N SER A 451 -7.18 -2.74 -0.40
CA SER A 451 -5.98 -2.86 -1.22
C SER A 451 -5.59 -4.35 -1.40
N PRO A 452 -5.36 -4.81 -2.63
CA PRO A 452 -4.85 -6.16 -2.91
C PRO A 452 -3.32 -6.16 -2.80
N ILE A 453 -2.79 -6.45 -1.62
CA ILE A 453 -1.34 -6.39 -1.33
C ILE A 453 -0.71 -7.74 -1.01
N ASP A 454 -1.53 -8.77 -0.79
CA ASP A 454 -1.08 -10.15 -0.64
C ASP A 454 -1.19 -10.86 -2.00
N HIS A 455 -0.14 -11.57 -2.39
CA HIS A 455 -0.05 -12.17 -3.72
C HIS A 455 0.47 -13.60 -3.68
N VAL A 456 0.14 -14.31 -4.76
CA VAL A 456 0.85 -15.51 -5.22
C VAL A 456 1.37 -15.21 -6.62
N LEU A 457 2.68 -15.13 -6.76
CA LEU A 457 3.37 -14.94 -8.04
C LEU A 457 3.99 -16.27 -8.47
N VAL A 458 3.91 -16.59 -9.77
CA VAL A 458 4.47 -17.83 -10.30
C VAL A 458 5.31 -17.60 -11.55
N GLY A 459 6.43 -18.33 -11.65
CA GLY A 459 7.33 -18.32 -12.80
C GLY A 459 6.73 -18.97 -14.06
N GLU A 460 7.48 -18.97 -15.16
CA GLU A 460 7.02 -19.47 -16.46
C GLU A 460 6.64 -20.95 -16.53
N ALA A 461 7.16 -21.80 -15.64
CA ALA A 461 6.86 -23.23 -15.58
C ALA A 461 5.44 -23.56 -15.07
N TRP A 462 4.72 -22.56 -14.56
CA TRP A 462 3.44 -22.73 -13.87
C TRP A 462 2.28 -22.07 -14.63
N GLU A 463 1.13 -22.71 -14.65
CA GLU A 463 -0.14 -22.13 -15.10
C GLU A 463 -1.04 -21.90 -13.89
N VAL A 464 -1.66 -20.72 -13.83
CA VAL A 464 -2.63 -20.41 -12.77
C VAL A 464 -3.99 -20.94 -13.19
N ARG A 465 -4.57 -21.83 -12.38
CA ARG A 465 -5.90 -22.41 -12.62
C ARG A 465 -6.99 -21.52 -12.01
N THR A 466 -6.81 -21.15 -10.76
CA THR A 466 -7.75 -20.31 -10.01
C THR A 466 -7.01 -19.48 -8.97
N ALA A 467 -7.47 -18.28 -8.68
CA ALA A 467 -7.09 -17.54 -7.48
C ALA A 467 -8.31 -16.91 -6.83
N SER A 468 -8.36 -16.92 -5.51
CA SER A 468 -9.48 -16.40 -4.72
C SER A 468 -9.00 -15.77 -3.42
N VAL A 469 -9.70 -14.71 -3.00
CA VAL A 469 -9.52 -14.10 -1.69
C VAL A 469 -10.61 -14.61 -0.76
N ILE A 470 -10.20 -15.15 0.39
CA ILE A 470 -11.10 -15.67 1.42
C ILE A 470 -11.60 -14.51 2.26
N THR A 471 -12.91 -14.31 2.35
CA THR A 471 -13.45 -13.09 2.98
C THR A 471 -13.36 -13.09 4.50
N ASP A 472 -13.31 -14.27 5.12
CA ASP A 472 -13.14 -14.43 6.57
C ASP A 472 -11.67 -14.31 6.94
N ALA A 473 -11.33 -13.22 7.63
CA ALA A 473 -9.98 -12.93 8.09
C ALA A 473 -9.67 -13.50 9.48
N ALA A 474 -10.61 -14.21 10.12
CA ALA A 474 -10.39 -14.93 11.39
C ALA A 474 -9.64 -14.15 12.49
N GLY A 475 -9.76 -12.83 12.53
CA GLY A 475 -9.08 -11.95 13.49
C GLY A 475 -7.91 -11.15 12.93
N SER A 476 -7.27 -11.59 11.83
CA SER A 476 -6.26 -10.81 11.10
C SER A 476 -6.88 -9.58 10.43
N ASP A 477 -6.08 -8.55 10.20
CA ASP A 477 -6.45 -7.43 9.33
C ASP A 477 -6.16 -7.72 7.85
N HIS A 478 -5.61 -8.89 7.51
CA HIS A 478 -5.49 -9.41 6.16
C HIS A 478 -6.48 -10.55 5.90
N ARG A 479 -6.96 -10.60 4.67
CA ARG A 479 -7.67 -11.77 4.12
C ARG A 479 -6.66 -12.72 3.48
N PRO A 480 -6.81 -14.04 3.64
CA PRO A 480 -6.00 -15.01 2.92
C PRO A 480 -6.26 -14.94 1.42
N ILE A 481 -5.21 -15.15 0.62
CA ILE A 481 -5.31 -15.46 -0.80
C ILE A 481 -4.92 -16.93 -1.03
N VAL A 482 -5.69 -17.61 -1.88
CA VAL A 482 -5.46 -19.01 -2.26
C VAL A 482 -5.40 -19.08 -3.78
N ALA A 483 -4.35 -19.70 -4.30
CA ALA A 483 -4.17 -19.98 -5.71
C ALA A 483 -3.98 -21.48 -5.95
N VAL A 484 -4.62 -22.01 -6.98
CA VAL A 484 -4.37 -23.35 -7.51
C VAL A 484 -3.58 -23.19 -8.79
N ILE A 485 -2.45 -23.87 -8.88
CA ILE A 485 -1.53 -23.80 -10.00
C ILE A 485 -1.21 -25.21 -10.50
N ALA A 486 -0.83 -25.32 -11.76
CA ALA A 486 -0.43 -26.58 -12.37
C ALA A 486 0.87 -26.37 -13.13
N ARG A 487 1.68 -27.42 -13.27
CA ARG A 487 2.84 -27.36 -14.15
C ARG A 487 2.39 -27.27 -15.62
N ARG A 488 3.10 -26.48 -16.42
CA ARG A 488 2.85 -26.32 -17.87
C ARG A 488 3.36 -27.49 -18.71
#